data_AF-A0A935V7W7-F1
#
_entry.id   AF-A0A935V7W7-F1
#
_cell.length_a   1.000
_cell.length_b   1.000
_cell.length_c   1.000
_cell.angle_alpha   90.00
_cell.angle_beta   90.00
_cell.angle_gamma   90.00
#
_symmetry.space_group_name_H-M   'P 1'
#
loop_
_entity.id
_entity.type
_entity.pdbx_description
1 polymer ?
#
loop_
_entity_poly.entity_id
_entity_poly.type
_entity_poly.pdbx_seq_one_letter_code
_entity_poly.pdbx_strand_id
1 'polypeptide(L)'
;MYVPAALAAAVFYALGWQVTRRRGERLHGQSLAAREKLLADARQEAAAVVKAGELAAREEAFQAREKFEAETEKVRRESRSRQETLDRREDSLDKKAALVDQKEARLAQFEDDLRRRGVEVDRDRTAAAALVEARTRKLEEVAGMTAEGARQTLTESMVSEARHAAARTVQQVREETERSARREAVKILSLAVQRYAAEHVAETTVSVVDLPSDDMKGRIIGRDGRNIRAFEQATGIDVIIDDTPGAVIVSGFDPVRREIARQSLELLVRDGRIHPARIEEVVQKTGEELRERIREMGEQACLEQGLKGVNPELFPYVGRLHYRTSYGQNLLKHSSEVAAVAGVIASELGLDPKLARRCGFLHDVGKAADHEFEGPHAVIGARLCKKFGEDATVVNAVGAHHQDVEAASPYTYITAAADAVSASRPGARRESVDSYVERLEHLEQIAESFDGVEKSYAIQAGREVRVLVNHTKVSDAEAALLAEEVSRRIEAELEYPGQIRIMVIRETRATAVAR
;
A
#
# COMPACT_ATOMS: atom_id res chain seq x y z
N MET A 1 -60.10 -112.51 4.60
CA MET A 1 -60.23 -111.05 4.82
C MET A 1 -58.89 -110.28 4.73
N TYR A 2 -57.76 -110.90 4.33
CA TYR A 2 -56.42 -110.26 4.39
C TYR A 2 -55.86 -109.73 3.05
N VAL A 3 -56.39 -110.17 1.90
CA VAL A 3 -55.93 -109.76 0.56
C VAL A 3 -56.14 -108.26 0.25
N PRO A 4 -57.31 -107.64 0.55
CA PRO A 4 -57.48 -106.20 0.26
C PRO A 4 -56.60 -105.30 1.14
N ALA A 5 -56.25 -105.72 2.35
CA ALA A 5 -55.36 -104.97 3.24
C ALA A 5 -53.90 -104.97 2.73
N ALA A 6 -53.41 -106.09 2.19
CA ALA A 6 -52.07 -106.19 1.62
C ALA A 6 -51.91 -105.35 0.33
N LEU A 7 -52.95 -105.34 -0.52
CA LEU A 7 -52.98 -104.49 -1.72
C LEU A 7 -53.00 -103.01 -1.37
N ALA A 8 -53.80 -102.60 -0.37
CA ALA A 8 -53.80 -101.22 0.11
C ALA A 8 -52.41 -100.82 0.65
N ALA A 9 -51.76 -101.68 1.44
CA ALA A 9 -50.42 -101.42 1.96
C ALA A 9 -49.35 -101.27 0.86
N ALA A 10 -49.40 -102.10 -0.19
CA ALA A 10 -48.50 -102.00 -1.34
C ALA A 10 -48.71 -100.69 -2.13
N VAL A 11 -49.96 -100.28 -2.32
CA VAL A 11 -50.31 -99.02 -2.99
C VAL A 11 -49.85 -97.81 -2.16
N PHE A 12 -50.09 -97.81 -0.84
CA PHE A 12 -49.58 -96.76 0.05
C PHE A 12 -48.06 -96.72 0.12
N TYR A 13 -47.38 -97.87 0.08
CA TYR A 13 -45.91 -97.93 0.03
C TYR A 13 -45.37 -97.38 -1.30
N ALA A 14 -45.97 -97.74 -2.44
CA ALA A 14 -45.58 -97.24 -3.75
C ALA A 14 -45.83 -95.72 -3.89
N LEU A 15 -46.99 -95.23 -3.42
CA LEU A 15 -47.29 -93.80 -3.36
C LEU A 15 -46.34 -93.06 -2.42
N GLY A 16 -46.06 -93.62 -1.23
CA GLY A 16 -45.11 -93.09 -0.27
C GLY A 16 -43.70 -92.99 -0.86
N TRP A 17 -43.23 -94.05 -1.52
CA TRP A 17 -41.94 -94.10 -2.22
C TRP A 17 -41.86 -93.10 -3.39
N GLN A 18 -42.94 -92.95 -4.16
CA GLN A 18 -42.99 -91.99 -5.26
C GLN A 18 -43.00 -90.54 -4.77
N VAL A 19 -43.70 -90.25 -3.66
CA VAL A 19 -43.72 -88.92 -3.03
C VAL A 19 -42.36 -88.60 -2.40
N THR A 20 -41.73 -89.53 -1.68
CA THR A 20 -40.40 -89.32 -1.09
C THR A 20 -39.33 -89.17 -2.18
N ARG A 21 -39.39 -89.95 -3.26
CA ARG A 21 -38.50 -89.79 -4.41
C ARG A 21 -38.67 -88.43 -5.09
N ARG A 22 -39.89 -88.00 -5.38
CA ARG A 22 -40.16 -86.66 -5.96
C ARG A 22 -39.76 -85.51 -5.04
N ARG A 23 -39.92 -85.66 -3.72
CA ARG A 23 -39.43 -84.68 -2.74
C ARG A 23 -37.90 -84.65 -2.71
N GLY A 24 -37.25 -85.81 -2.76
CA GLY A 24 -35.79 -85.92 -2.82
C GLY A 24 -35.22 -85.27 -4.09
N GLU A 25 -35.82 -85.54 -5.26
CA GLU A 25 -35.43 -84.93 -6.54
C GLU A 25 -35.65 -83.40 -6.53
N ARG A 26 -36.76 -82.91 -5.95
CA ARG A 26 -36.99 -81.46 -5.78
C ARG A 26 -36.01 -80.79 -4.81
N LEU A 27 -35.76 -81.40 -3.66
CA LEU A 27 -34.81 -80.89 -2.67
C LEU A 27 -33.38 -80.88 -3.23
N HIS A 28 -33.02 -81.92 -3.98
CA HIS A 28 -31.72 -81.99 -4.67
C HIS A 28 -31.61 -80.91 -5.74
N GLY A 29 -32.64 -80.72 -6.57
CA GLY A 29 -32.69 -79.63 -7.55
C GLY A 29 -32.63 -78.24 -6.91
N GLN A 30 -33.34 -78.03 -5.80
CA GLN A 30 -33.27 -76.78 -5.03
C GLN A 30 -31.89 -76.55 -4.41
N SER A 31 -31.23 -77.58 -3.91
CA SER A 31 -29.87 -77.51 -3.36
C SER A 31 -28.84 -77.18 -4.45
N LEU A 32 -28.96 -77.78 -5.64
CA LEU A 32 -28.12 -77.47 -6.79
C LEU A 32 -28.33 -76.03 -7.26
N ALA A 33 -29.58 -75.58 -7.39
CA ALA A 33 -29.89 -74.21 -7.77
C ALA A 33 -29.41 -73.18 -6.73
N ALA A 34 -29.54 -73.49 -5.44
CA ALA A 34 -29.02 -72.66 -4.36
C ALA A 34 -27.49 -72.59 -4.37
N ARG A 35 -26.81 -73.71 -4.63
CA ARG A 35 -25.36 -73.76 -4.79
C ARG A 35 -24.90 -72.95 -6.00
N GLU A 36 -25.55 -73.09 -7.15
CA GLU A 36 -25.19 -72.31 -8.34
C GLU A 36 -25.41 -70.82 -8.12
N LYS A 37 -26.52 -70.44 -7.47
CA LYS A 37 -26.78 -69.05 -7.12
C LYS A 37 -25.71 -68.50 -6.16
N LEU A 38 -25.37 -69.24 -5.11
CA LEU A 38 -24.33 -68.83 -4.16
C LEU A 38 -22.96 -68.68 -4.83
N LEU A 39 -22.61 -69.56 -5.78
CA LEU A 39 -21.38 -69.44 -6.56
C LEU A 39 -21.41 -68.26 -7.53
N ALA A 40 -22.57 -67.95 -8.11
CA ALA A 40 -22.74 -66.77 -8.97
C ALA A 40 -22.62 -65.47 -8.16
N ASP A 41 -23.30 -65.39 -7.01
CA ASP A 41 -23.25 -64.26 -6.10
C ASP A 41 -21.81 -64.04 -5.60
N ALA A 42 -21.12 -65.11 -5.16
CA ALA A 42 -19.72 -65.02 -4.72
C ALA A 42 -18.77 -64.57 -5.84
N ARG A 43 -19.01 -64.98 -7.09
CA ARG A 43 -18.21 -64.51 -8.25
C ARG A 43 -18.48 -63.03 -8.55
N GLN A 44 -19.73 -62.59 -8.43
CA GLN A 44 -20.10 -61.20 -8.64
C GLN A 44 -19.51 -60.30 -7.55
N GLU A 45 -19.56 -60.73 -6.29
CA GLU A 45 -18.92 -60.03 -5.17
C GLU A 45 -17.40 -59.97 -5.35
N ALA A 46 -16.74 -61.08 -5.70
CA ALA A 46 -15.31 -61.10 -5.97
C ALA A 46 -14.93 -60.14 -7.11
N ALA A 47 -15.70 -60.13 -8.20
CA ALA A 47 -15.48 -59.19 -9.31
C ALA A 47 -15.69 -57.72 -8.89
N ALA A 48 -16.68 -57.45 -8.02
CA ALA A 48 -16.91 -56.11 -7.48
C ALA A 48 -15.76 -55.65 -6.58
N VAL A 49 -15.24 -56.53 -5.72
CA VAL A 49 -14.09 -56.24 -4.84
C VAL A 49 -12.83 -55.96 -5.67
N VAL A 50 -12.53 -56.77 -6.69
CA VAL A 50 -11.38 -56.54 -7.57
C VAL A 50 -11.51 -55.19 -8.28
N LYS A 51 -12.68 -54.89 -8.85
CA LYS A 51 -12.92 -53.62 -9.55
C LYS A 51 -12.84 -52.41 -8.62
N ALA A 52 -13.33 -52.53 -7.38
CA ALA A 52 -13.21 -51.50 -6.37
C ALA A 52 -11.74 -51.28 -5.96
N GLY A 53 -10.98 -52.36 -5.78
CA GLY A 53 -9.55 -52.31 -5.50
C GLY A 53 -8.73 -51.66 -6.62
N GLU A 54 -9.03 -52.00 -7.88
CA GLU A 54 -8.39 -51.37 -9.05
C GLU A 54 -8.71 -49.88 -9.14
N LEU A 55 -9.95 -49.48 -8.83
CA LEU A 55 -10.34 -48.07 -8.83
C LEU A 55 -9.63 -47.29 -7.72
N ALA A 56 -9.59 -47.85 -6.51
CA ALA A 56 -8.89 -47.25 -5.36
C ALA A 56 -7.38 -47.10 -5.64
N ALA A 57 -6.74 -48.13 -6.22
CA ALA A 57 -5.33 -48.07 -6.60
C ALA A 57 -5.06 -47.01 -7.69
N ARG A 58 -5.97 -46.83 -8.65
CA ARG A 58 -5.86 -45.76 -9.65
C ARG A 58 -6.04 -44.37 -9.04
N GLU A 59 -6.97 -44.22 -8.12
CA GLU A 59 -7.21 -42.95 -7.42
C GLU A 59 -6.00 -42.58 -6.54
N GLU A 60 -5.44 -43.54 -5.81
CA GLU A 60 -4.22 -43.33 -5.03
C GLU A 60 -3.02 -42.96 -5.92
N ALA A 61 -2.84 -43.67 -7.04
CA ALA A 61 -1.78 -43.35 -8.00
C ALA A 61 -1.95 -41.95 -8.62
N PHE A 62 -3.19 -41.52 -8.88
CA PHE A 62 -3.49 -40.19 -9.39
C PHE A 62 -3.19 -39.12 -8.34
N GLN A 63 -3.64 -39.31 -7.10
CA GLN A 63 -3.35 -38.38 -6.00
C GLN A 63 -1.86 -38.28 -5.68
N ALA A 64 -1.13 -39.40 -5.73
CA ALA A 64 0.32 -39.40 -5.56
C ALA A 64 1.02 -38.61 -6.67
N ARG A 65 0.53 -38.73 -7.91
CA ARG A 65 1.05 -37.98 -9.05
C ARG A 65 0.75 -36.47 -8.94
N GLU A 66 -0.45 -36.07 -8.56
CA GLU A 66 -0.79 -34.66 -8.34
C GLU A 66 0.08 -34.03 -7.24
N LYS A 67 0.27 -34.74 -6.12
CA LYS A 67 1.16 -34.28 -5.04
C LYS A 67 2.60 -34.11 -5.52
N PHE A 68 3.10 -35.07 -6.30
CA PHE A 68 4.45 -34.99 -6.87
C PHE A 68 4.61 -33.84 -7.86
N GLU A 69 3.62 -33.61 -8.73
CA GLU A 69 3.62 -32.49 -9.68
C GLU A 69 3.58 -31.14 -8.95
N ALA A 70 2.75 -31.01 -7.91
CA ALA A 70 2.67 -29.82 -7.07
C ALA A 70 3.98 -29.54 -6.29
N GLU A 71 4.59 -30.55 -5.68
CA GLU A 71 5.89 -30.41 -5.01
C GLU A 71 7.00 -30.04 -6.00
N THR A 72 7.02 -30.68 -7.18
CA THR A 72 7.99 -30.38 -8.23
C THR A 72 7.86 -28.94 -8.71
N GLU A 73 6.63 -28.45 -8.88
CA GLU A 73 6.39 -27.06 -9.26
C GLU A 73 6.84 -26.09 -8.16
N LYS A 74 6.55 -26.39 -6.90
CA LYS A 74 7.01 -25.60 -5.75
C LYS A 74 8.54 -25.50 -5.70
N VAL A 75 9.23 -26.63 -5.82
CA VAL A 75 10.71 -26.68 -5.84
C VAL A 75 11.27 -25.90 -7.03
N ARG A 76 10.65 -26.00 -8.21
CA ARG A 76 11.05 -25.21 -9.39
C ARG A 76 10.87 -23.70 -9.17
N ARG A 77 9.76 -23.27 -8.56
CA ARG A 77 9.51 -21.86 -8.24
C ARG A 77 10.52 -21.34 -7.21
N GLU A 78 10.79 -22.10 -6.15
CA GLU A 78 11.80 -21.76 -5.14
C GLU A 78 13.21 -21.66 -5.75
N SER A 79 13.57 -22.60 -6.63
CA SER A 79 14.86 -22.58 -7.33
C SER A 79 15.00 -21.35 -8.23
N ARG A 80 13.96 -21.01 -9.02
CA ARG A 80 13.96 -19.81 -9.85
C ARG A 80 14.09 -18.53 -9.02
N SER A 81 13.36 -18.43 -7.91
CA SER A 81 13.45 -17.26 -7.02
C SER A 81 14.85 -17.10 -6.38
N ARG A 82 15.48 -18.22 -6.00
CA ARG A 82 16.88 -18.20 -5.53
C ARG A 82 17.85 -17.76 -6.63
N GLN A 83 17.65 -18.22 -7.86
CA GLN A 83 18.48 -17.80 -8.99
C GLN A 83 18.35 -16.30 -9.26
N GLU A 84 17.13 -15.76 -9.35
CA GLU A 84 16.90 -14.32 -9.55
C GLU A 84 17.53 -13.47 -8.43
N THR A 85 17.54 -13.98 -7.19
CA THR A 85 18.18 -13.31 -6.06
C THR A 85 19.70 -13.31 -6.16
N LEU A 86 20.28 -14.40 -6.67
CA LEU A 86 21.72 -14.51 -6.91
C LEU A 86 22.15 -13.58 -8.06
N ASP A 87 21.41 -13.58 -9.16
CA ASP A 87 21.69 -12.72 -10.33
C ASP A 87 21.66 -11.23 -9.92
N ARG A 88 20.68 -10.80 -9.12
CA ARG A 88 20.62 -9.43 -8.58
C ARG A 88 21.80 -9.09 -7.66
N ARG A 89 22.30 -10.07 -6.89
CA ARG A 89 23.49 -9.88 -6.05
C ARG A 89 24.75 -9.75 -6.90
N GLU A 90 24.87 -10.55 -7.95
CA GLU A 90 25.98 -10.50 -8.91
C GLU A 90 26.03 -9.13 -9.60
N ASP A 91 24.91 -8.67 -10.17
CA ASP A 91 24.77 -7.32 -10.76
C ASP A 91 25.15 -6.20 -9.78
N SER A 92 24.79 -6.34 -8.50
CA SER A 92 25.14 -5.36 -7.47
C SER A 92 26.63 -5.39 -7.13
N LEU A 93 27.28 -6.55 -7.19
CA LEU A 93 28.71 -6.68 -6.94
C LEU A 93 29.50 -6.11 -8.11
N ASP A 94 29.10 -6.36 -9.35
CA ASP A 94 29.73 -5.81 -10.55
C ASP A 94 29.66 -4.28 -10.58
N LYS A 95 28.51 -3.70 -10.24
CA LYS A 95 28.37 -2.23 -10.10
C LYS A 95 29.29 -1.66 -9.02
N LYS A 96 29.48 -2.38 -7.90
CA LYS A 96 30.39 -1.96 -6.83
C LYS A 96 31.84 -2.06 -7.28
N ALA A 97 32.22 -3.13 -7.98
CA ALA A 97 33.55 -3.30 -8.55
C ALA A 97 33.89 -2.15 -9.51
N ALA A 98 33.00 -1.85 -10.46
CA ALA A 98 33.18 -0.74 -11.40
C ALA A 98 33.32 0.63 -10.69
N LEU A 99 32.60 0.85 -9.59
CA LEU A 99 32.74 2.07 -8.78
C LEU A 99 34.09 2.15 -8.05
N VAL A 100 34.62 1.01 -7.59
CA VAL A 100 35.95 0.95 -6.97
C VAL A 100 37.01 1.26 -8.02
N ASP A 101 36.95 0.64 -9.20
CA ASP A 101 37.88 0.90 -10.30
C ASP A 101 37.87 2.37 -10.72
N GLN A 102 36.68 3.00 -10.80
CA GLN A 102 36.56 4.42 -11.09
C GLN A 102 37.20 5.29 -10.00
N LYS A 103 37.05 4.91 -8.73
CA LYS A 103 37.67 5.64 -7.61
C LYS A 103 39.18 5.49 -7.62
N GLU A 104 39.71 4.30 -7.89
CA GLU A 104 41.15 4.08 -8.02
C GLU A 104 41.74 4.90 -9.17
N ALA A 105 41.08 4.92 -10.33
CA ALA A 105 41.53 5.75 -11.45
C ALA A 105 41.54 7.25 -11.11
N ARG A 106 40.52 7.75 -10.40
CA ARG A 106 40.48 9.14 -9.93
C ARG A 106 41.54 9.43 -8.88
N LEU A 107 41.80 8.50 -7.97
CA LEU A 107 42.83 8.65 -6.94
C LEU A 107 44.22 8.73 -7.60
N ALA A 108 44.49 7.87 -8.58
CA ALA A 108 45.73 7.91 -9.35
C ALA A 108 45.91 9.24 -10.10
N GLN A 109 44.85 9.78 -10.70
CA GLN A 109 44.89 11.12 -11.31
C GLN A 109 45.16 12.22 -10.29
N PHE A 110 44.53 12.15 -9.12
CA PHE A 110 44.72 13.12 -8.05
C PHE A 110 46.14 13.07 -7.47
N GLU A 111 46.72 11.87 -7.32
CA GLU A 111 48.11 11.69 -6.93
C GLU A 111 49.09 12.27 -7.95
N ASP A 112 48.83 12.12 -9.25
CA ASP A 112 49.67 12.72 -10.29
C ASP A 112 49.57 14.26 -10.26
N ASP A 113 48.37 14.81 -10.09
CA ASP A 113 48.17 16.26 -9.98
C ASP A 113 48.83 16.85 -8.73
N LEU A 114 48.71 16.16 -7.58
CA LEU A 114 49.42 16.51 -6.35
C LEU A 114 50.94 16.50 -6.54
N ARG A 115 51.46 15.50 -7.25
CA ARG A 115 52.88 15.41 -7.54
C ARG A 115 53.35 16.57 -8.43
N ARG A 116 52.57 16.93 -9.46
CA ARG A 116 52.85 18.09 -10.33
C ARG A 116 52.83 19.40 -9.54
N ARG A 117 51.81 19.60 -8.72
CA ARG A 117 51.70 20.76 -7.82
C ARG A 117 52.84 20.82 -6.80
N GLY A 118 53.29 19.68 -6.28
CA GLY A 118 54.46 19.61 -5.41
C GLY A 118 55.72 20.13 -6.09
N VAL A 119 55.95 19.73 -7.34
CA VAL A 119 57.08 20.24 -8.15
C VAL A 119 56.94 21.73 -8.45
N GLU A 120 55.72 22.21 -8.71
CA GLU A 120 55.43 23.63 -8.94
C GLU A 120 55.67 24.48 -7.68
N VAL A 121 55.20 24.01 -6.51
CA VAL A 121 55.43 24.66 -5.21
C VAL A 121 56.92 24.72 -4.87
N ASP A 122 57.69 23.67 -5.16
CA ASP A 122 59.14 23.70 -4.95
C ASP A 122 59.85 24.69 -5.89
N ARG A 123 59.37 24.84 -7.13
CA ARG A 123 59.82 25.88 -8.06
C ARG A 123 59.46 27.27 -7.56
N ASP A 124 58.25 27.47 -7.08
CA ASP A 124 57.80 28.75 -6.54
C ASP A 124 58.55 29.10 -5.25
N ARG A 125 58.86 28.12 -4.40
CA ARG A 125 59.71 28.32 -3.21
C ARG A 125 61.11 28.76 -3.58
N THR A 126 61.73 28.13 -4.58
CA THR A 126 63.06 28.51 -5.04
C THR A 126 63.05 29.89 -5.70
N ALA A 127 62.03 30.20 -6.50
CA ALA A 127 61.82 31.52 -7.07
C ALA A 127 61.58 32.59 -6.00
N ALA A 128 60.74 32.30 -5.00
CA ALA A 128 60.45 33.19 -3.87
C ALA A 128 61.69 33.42 -3.01
N ALA A 129 62.51 32.41 -2.76
CA ALA A 129 63.79 32.56 -2.06
C ALA A 129 64.72 33.52 -2.83
N ALA A 130 64.83 33.36 -4.15
CA ALA A 130 65.60 34.26 -5.00
C ALA A 130 65.01 35.69 -5.03
N LEU A 131 63.68 35.82 -5.00
CA LEU A 131 62.98 37.10 -4.93
C LEU A 131 63.18 37.80 -3.58
N VAL A 132 63.20 37.05 -2.47
CA VAL A 132 63.53 37.55 -1.14
C VAL A 132 64.98 38.02 -1.10
N GLU A 133 65.92 37.27 -1.66
CA GLU A 133 67.33 37.69 -1.75
C GLU A 133 67.48 38.97 -2.62
N ALA A 134 66.79 39.02 -3.77
CA ALA A 134 66.75 40.20 -4.63
C ALA A 134 66.09 41.41 -3.95
N ARG A 135 65.00 41.19 -3.21
CA ARG A 135 64.33 42.22 -2.38
C ARG A 135 65.23 42.69 -1.26
N THR A 136 66.03 41.81 -0.66
CA THR A 136 66.96 42.15 0.42
C THR A 136 68.08 43.04 -0.13
N ARG A 137 68.66 42.70 -1.29
CA ARG A 137 69.59 43.59 -2.03
C ARG A 137 68.94 44.91 -2.44
N LYS A 138 67.68 44.89 -2.88
CA LYS A 138 66.93 46.11 -3.24
C LYS A 138 66.62 46.97 -2.02
N LEU A 139 66.35 46.37 -0.86
CA LEU A 139 66.12 47.05 0.42
C LEU A 139 67.43 47.59 1.01
N GLU A 140 68.56 46.93 0.79
CA GLU A 140 69.92 47.45 1.05
C GLU A 140 70.23 48.65 0.14
N GLU A 141 69.77 48.63 -1.12
CA GLU A 141 69.81 49.76 -2.07
C GLU A 141 68.85 50.91 -1.70
N VAL A 142 67.68 50.59 -1.13
CA VAL A 142 66.57 51.52 -0.84
C VAL A 142 66.55 51.92 0.64
N ALA A 143 67.63 51.69 1.40
CA ALA A 143 67.81 52.10 2.80
C ALA A 143 67.95 53.63 2.98
N GLY A 144 67.01 54.38 2.41
CA GLY A 144 66.65 55.77 2.69
C GLY A 144 65.20 55.93 3.13
N MET A 145 64.56 54.89 3.70
CA MET A 145 63.27 54.99 4.40
C MET A 145 63.42 54.60 5.88
N THR A 146 62.75 55.33 6.77
CA THR A 146 62.78 55.09 8.22
C THR A 146 62.06 53.79 8.59
N ALA A 147 62.69 52.97 9.44
CA ALA A 147 62.26 51.61 9.81
C ALA A 147 60.82 51.48 10.34
N GLU A 148 60.25 52.55 10.90
CA GLU A 148 58.88 52.55 11.43
C GLU A 148 57.80 52.48 10.34
N GLY A 149 57.96 53.20 9.23
CA GLY A 149 56.97 53.23 8.16
C GLY A 149 56.86 51.88 7.42
N ALA A 150 57.99 51.22 7.20
CA ALA A 150 58.01 49.88 6.58
C ALA A 150 57.35 48.82 7.47
N ARG A 151 57.49 48.95 8.79
CA ARG A 151 56.91 48.03 9.77
C ARG A 151 55.39 48.16 9.81
N GLN A 152 54.87 49.38 9.73
CA GLN A 152 53.43 49.66 9.78
C GLN A 152 52.70 49.10 8.55
N THR A 153 53.20 49.38 7.33
CA THR A 153 52.60 48.86 6.09
C THR A 153 52.63 47.34 6.01
N LEU A 154 53.72 46.71 6.48
CA LEU A 154 53.82 45.25 6.54
C LEU A 154 52.79 44.66 7.51
N THR A 155 52.61 45.30 8.67
CA THR A 155 51.65 44.85 9.69
C THR A 155 50.22 44.95 9.17
N GLU A 156 49.85 46.04 8.49
CA GLU A 156 48.52 46.20 7.89
C GLU A 156 48.24 45.17 6.79
N SER A 157 49.23 44.88 5.94
CA SER A 157 49.13 43.83 4.91
C SER A 157 48.89 42.45 5.55
N MET A 158 49.64 42.09 6.58
CA MET A 158 49.50 40.81 7.28
C MET A 158 48.14 40.68 7.97
N VAL A 159 47.62 41.75 8.58
CA VAL A 159 46.29 41.75 9.22
C VAL A 159 45.18 41.58 8.17
N SER A 160 45.28 42.25 7.03
CA SER A 160 44.32 42.11 5.94
C SER A 160 44.30 40.69 5.37
N GLU A 161 45.48 40.12 5.13
CA GLU A 161 45.63 38.77 4.59
C GLU A 161 45.13 37.71 5.59
N ALA A 162 45.42 37.88 6.89
CA ALA A 162 44.90 37.01 7.94
C ALA A 162 43.37 37.05 8.04
N ARG A 163 42.74 38.24 7.89
CA ARG A 163 41.27 38.38 7.88
C ARG A 163 40.64 37.67 6.67
N HIS A 164 41.23 37.83 5.49
CA HIS A 164 40.75 37.13 4.29
C HIS A 164 40.92 35.61 4.38
N ALA A 165 42.03 35.14 4.93
CA ALA A 165 42.24 33.72 5.19
C ALA A 165 41.22 33.16 6.19
N ALA A 166 40.98 33.86 7.30
CA ALA A 166 39.99 33.47 8.31
C ALA A 166 38.56 33.41 7.73
N ALA A 167 38.15 34.40 6.92
CA ALA A 167 36.84 34.40 6.29
C ALA A 167 36.66 33.21 5.32
N ARG A 168 37.69 32.87 4.54
CA ARG A 168 37.66 31.68 3.66
C ARG A 168 37.56 30.39 4.47
N THR A 169 38.34 30.27 5.54
CA THR A 169 38.27 29.09 6.43
C THR A 169 36.89 28.94 7.06
N VAL A 170 36.29 30.03 7.54
CA VAL A 170 34.93 29.99 8.11
C VAL A 170 33.90 29.54 7.06
N GLN A 171 33.98 30.08 5.84
CA GLN A 171 33.08 29.68 4.76
C GLN A 171 33.26 28.20 4.39
N GLN A 172 34.51 27.73 4.27
CA GLN A 172 34.81 26.34 3.98
C GLN A 172 34.30 25.39 5.09
N VAL A 173 34.52 25.74 6.36
CA VAL A 173 34.02 24.97 7.51
C VAL A 173 32.50 24.93 7.50
N ARG A 174 31.83 26.04 7.18
CA ARG A 174 30.36 26.08 7.08
C ARG A 174 29.84 25.16 5.97
N GLU A 175 30.41 25.25 4.76
CA GLU A 175 30.02 24.41 3.63
C GLU A 175 30.28 22.92 3.90
N GLU A 176 31.41 22.60 4.53
CA GLU A 176 31.74 21.23 4.93
C GLU A 176 30.77 20.71 6.00
N THR A 177 30.43 21.55 6.99
CA THR A 177 29.46 21.23 8.03
C THR A 177 28.08 21.01 7.43
N GLU A 178 27.61 21.87 6.51
CA GLU A 178 26.33 21.71 5.83
C GLU A 178 26.28 20.43 4.98
N ARG A 179 27.37 20.11 4.25
CA ARG A 179 27.47 18.85 3.50
C ARG A 179 27.47 17.62 4.41
N SER A 180 28.18 17.69 5.53
CA SER A 180 28.25 16.61 6.51
C SER A 180 26.89 16.39 7.19
N ALA A 181 26.24 17.47 7.64
CA ALA A 181 24.91 17.44 8.23
C ALA A 181 23.88 16.86 7.25
N ARG A 182 23.94 17.23 5.96
CA ARG A 182 23.04 16.65 4.94
C ARG A 182 23.27 15.15 4.77
N ARG A 183 24.52 14.68 4.77
CA ARG A 183 24.82 13.24 4.68
C ARG A 183 24.29 12.48 5.89
N GLU A 184 24.48 13.01 7.09
CA GLU A 184 24.01 12.36 8.31
C GLU A 184 22.47 12.36 8.40
N ALA A 185 21.82 13.46 8.01
CA ALA A 185 20.35 13.53 7.94
C ALA A 185 19.78 12.46 6.98
N VAL A 186 20.36 12.31 5.78
CA VAL A 186 19.96 11.27 4.83
C VAL A 186 20.16 9.87 5.43
N LYS A 187 21.26 9.63 6.14
CA LYS A 187 21.53 8.35 6.81
C LYS A 187 20.51 8.04 7.90
N ILE A 188 20.19 9.00 8.77
CA ILE A 188 19.22 8.85 9.85
C ILE A 188 17.82 8.55 9.28
N LEU A 189 17.38 9.32 8.28
CA LEU A 189 16.09 9.11 7.62
C LEU A 189 16.04 7.76 6.90
N SER A 190 17.12 7.38 6.20
CA SER A 190 17.19 6.07 5.53
C SER A 190 17.10 4.91 6.52
N LEU A 191 17.76 5.02 7.67
CA LEU A 191 17.70 4.02 8.73
C LEU A 191 16.31 3.93 9.36
N ALA A 192 15.66 5.08 9.59
CA ALA A 192 14.30 5.14 10.12
C ALA A 192 13.29 4.48 9.16
N VAL A 193 13.42 4.76 7.85
CA VAL A 193 12.61 4.12 6.80
C VAL A 193 12.88 2.61 6.73
N GLN A 194 14.16 2.20 6.71
CA GLN A 194 14.54 0.78 6.59
C GLN A 194 14.05 -0.06 7.76
N ARG A 195 14.05 0.49 8.98
CA ARG A 195 13.58 -0.21 10.19
C ARG A 195 12.07 -0.41 10.22
N TYR A 196 11.31 0.36 9.43
CA TYR A 196 9.85 0.25 9.36
C TYR A 196 9.40 -0.24 7.98
N ALA A 197 9.15 -1.54 7.87
CA ALA A 197 8.56 -2.17 6.69
C ALA A 197 7.20 -2.78 7.08
N ALA A 198 6.12 -2.01 6.94
CA ALA A 198 4.76 -2.47 7.17
C ALA A 198 4.00 -2.61 5.84
N GLU A 199 3.28 -3.71 5.69
CA GLU A 199 2.34 -3.93 4.58
C GLU A 199 1.10 -3.06 4.77
N HIS A 200 0.64 -2.39 3.71
CA HIS A 200 -0.56 -1.55 3.77
C HIS A 200 -1.57 -1.99 2.72
N VAL A 201 -2.81 -2.20 3.19
CA VAL A 201 -4.02 -2.35 2.38
C VAL A 201 -4.75 -1.01 2.45
N ALA A 202 -5.01 -0.40 1.29
CA ALA A 202 -5.84 0.81 1.21
C ALA A 202 -7.30 0.42 1.49
N GLU A 203 -7.95 1.13 2.40
CA GLU A 203 -9.37 0.96 2.71
C GLU A 203 -10.20 1.91 1.84
N THR A 204 -11.29 1.41 1.26
CA THR A 204 -12.20 2.17 0.39
C THR A 204 -13.13 3.05 1.23
N THR A 205 -13.39 4.28 0.77
CA THR A 205 -14.28 5.26 1.43
C THR A 205 -15.76 4.87 1.43
N VAL A 206 -16.14 3.85 0.67
CA VAL A 206 -17.49 3.29 0.64
C VAL A 206 -17.54 1.98 1.41
N SER A 207 -18.55 1.85 2.26
CA SER A 207 -18.87 0.59 2.93
C SER A 207 -19.97 -0.12 2.15
N VAL A 208 -19.62 -1.25 1.56
CA VAL A 208 -20.58 -2.11 0.84
C VAL A 208 -21.09 -3.17 1.81
N VAL A 209 -22.40 -3.34 1.88
CA VAL A 209 -23.04 -4.41 2.64
C VAL A 209 -23.65 -5.40 1.65
N ASP A 210 -23.16 -6.63 1.70
CA ASP A 210 -23.67 -7.72 0.86
C ASP A 210 -25.03 -8.22 1.37
N LEU A 211 -25.97 -8.36 0.46
CA LEU A 211 -27.32 -8.86 0.73
C LEU A 211 -27.48 -10.30 0.24
N PRO A 212 -28.18 -11.16 1.01
CA PRO A 212 -28.41 -12.55 0.63
C PRO A 212 -29.42 -12.70 -0.53
N SER A 213 -30.28 -11.70 -0.77
CA SER A 213 -31.26 -11.71 -1.85
C SER A 213 -31.84 -10.31 -2.12
N ASP A 214 -32.42 -10.11 -3.30
CA ASP A 214 -33.16 -8.88 -3.64
C ASP A 214 -34.46 -8.72 -2.83
N ASP A 215 -35.03 -9.81 -2.29
CA ASP A 215 -36.14 -9.72 -1.31
C ASP A 215 -35.70 -8.96 -0.05
N MET A 216 -34.45 -9.18 0.39
CA MET A 216 -33.89 -8.44 1.53
C MET A 216 -33.74 -6.96 1.20
N LYS A 217 -33.34 -6.62 -0.03
CA LYS A 217 -33.27 -5.23 -0.52
C LYS A 217 -34.65 -4.56 -0.43
N GLY A 218 -35.70 -5.26 -0.83
CA GLY A 218 -37.09 -4.78 -0.69
C GLY A 218 -37.53 -4.55 0.76
N ARG A 219 -37.08 -5.39 1.71
CA ARG A 219 -37.37 -5.22 3.14
C ARG A 219 -36.59 -4.05 3.77
N ILE A 220 -35.37 -3.80 3.31
CA ILE A 220 -34.56 -2.65 3.73
C ILE A 220 -35.22 -1.34 3.32
N ILE A 221 -35.73 -1.25 2.08
CA ILE A 221 -36.51 -0.09 1.62
C ILE A 221 -37.81 0.03 2.45
N GLY A 222 -38.54 -1.09 2.56
CA GLY A 222 -39.87 -1.12 3.18
C GLY A 222 -40.94 -0.45 2.30
N ARG A 223 -42.20 -0.56 2.72
CA ARG A 223 -43.32 0.11 2.00
C ARG A 223 -43.11 1.63 2.03
N ASP A 224 -43.15 2.25 0.86
CA ASP A 224 -42.93 3.69 0.63
C ASP A 224 -41.58 4.23 1.18
N GLY A 225 -40.56 3.38 1.30
CA GLY A 225 -39.26 3.80 1.84
C GLY A 225 -39.25 4.04 3.34
N ARG A 226 -40.26 3.57 4.09
CA ARG A 226 -40.38 3.85 5.54
C ARG A 226 -39.21 3.32 6.36
N ASN A 227 -38.65 2.17 5.96
CA ASN A 227 -37.62 1.48 6.73
C ASN A 227 -36.27 2.13 6.47
N ILE A 228 -35.95 2.44 5.21
CA ILE A 228 -34.73 3.16 4.85
C ILE A 228 -34.71 4.56 5.48
N ARG A 229 -35.82 5.31 5.45
CA ARG A 229 -35.89 6.62 6.12
C ARG A 229 -35.71 6.54 7.64
N ALA A 230 -36.30 5.53 8.29
CA ALA A 230 -36.10 5.31 9.72
C ALA A 230 -34.63 4.97 10.03
N PHE A 231 -33.97 4.22 9.16
CA PHE A 231 -32.55 3.88 9.28
C PHE A 231 -31.64 5.09 9.06
N GLU A 232 -31.88 5.88 8.02
CA GLU A 232 -31.16 7.13 7.73
C GLU A 232 -31.34 8.14 8.87
N GLN A 233 -32.54 8.24 9.43
CA GLN A 233 -32.83 9.11 10.57
C GLN A 233 -32.13 8.65 11.85
N ALA A 234 -32.13 7.34 12.13
CA ALA A 234 -31.50 6.77 13.32
C ALA A 234 -29.96 6.84 13.28
N THR A 235 -29.36 6.63 12.10
CA THR A 235 -27.90 6.62 11.92
C THR A 235 -27.33 7.99 11.53
N GLY A 236 -28.12 8.84 10.89
CA GLY A 236 -27.68 10.09 10.27
C GLY A 236 -26.75 9.87 9.08
N ILE A 237 -26.91 8.76 8.36
CA ILE A 237 -26.10 8.34 7.21
C ILE A 237 -27.03 7.98 6.05
N ASP A 238 -26.66 8.36 4.83
CA ASP A 238 -27.46 8.10 3.64
C ASP A 238 -27.22 6.68 3.12
N VAL A 239 -28.29 6.01 2.72
CA VAL A 239 -28.22 4.64 2.19
C VAL A 239 -28.57 4.67 0.70
N ILE A 240 -27.56 4.41 -0.14
CA ILE A 240 -27.73 4.42 -1.58
C ILE A 240 -28.08 3.02 -2.04
N ILE A 241 -29.28 2.90 -2.62
CA ILE A 241 -29.79 1.68 -3.22
C ILE A 241 -29.85 1.90 -4.74
N ASP A 242 -28.88 1.31 -5.45
CA ASP A 242 -28.78 1.37 -6.92
C ASP A 242 -29.16 0.02 -7.55
N ASP A 243 -29.17 -0.10 -8.87
CA ASP A 243 -29.51 -1.32 -9.63
C ASP A 243 -28.49 -2.47 -9.46
N THR A 244 -27.46 -2.29 -8.64
CA THR A 244 -26.50 -3.36 -8.30
C THR A 244 -27.22 -4.51 -7.57
N PRO A 245 -27.18 -5.74 -8.09
CA PRO A 245 -27.81 -6.90 -7.45
C PRO A 245 -27.10 -7.26 -6.15
N GLY A 246 -27.86 -7.58 -5.10
CA GLY A 246 -27.29 -8.17 -3.88
C GLY A 246 -26.36 -7.26 -3.06
N ALA A 247 -26.36 -5.94 -3.23
CA ALA A 247 -25.55 -5.02 -2.43
C ALA A 247 -26.26 -3.69 -2.12
N VAL A 248 -25.91 -3.08 -0.99
CA VAL A 248 -26.34 -1.74 -0.59
C VAL A 248 -25.11 -0.92 -0.19
N ILE A 249 -25.08 0.35 -0.60
CA ILE A 249 -23.96 1.24 -0.34
C ILE A 249 -24.34 2.19 0.80
N VAL A 250 -23.52 2.21 1.84
CA VAL A 250 -23.67 3.13 2.98
C VAL A 250 -22.72 4.32 2.75
N SER A 251 -23.27 5.52 2.60
CA SER A 251 -22.51 6.73 2.26
C SER A 251 -22.74 7.83 3.30
N GLY A 252 -21.65 8.41 3.79
CA GLY A 252 -21.73 9.55 4.71
C GLY A 252 -20.36 10.00 5.20
N PHE A 253 -20.26 11.24 5.63
CA PHE A 253 -18.99 11.89 5.96
C PHE A 253 -18.40 11.47 7.30
N ASP A 254 -19.23 11.15 8.30
CA ASP A 254 -18.79 10.68 9.61
C ASP A 254 -18.47 9.17 9.56
N PRO A 255 -17.19 8.78 9.69
CA PRO A 255 -16.80 7.37 9.56
C PRO A 255 -17.29 6.50 10.71
N VAL A 256 -17.46 7.07 11.91
CA VAL A 256 -17.96 6.32 13.07
C VAL A 256 -19.43 5.99 12.84
N ARG A 257 -20.22 6.99 12.43
CA ARG A 257 -21.63 6.76 12.08
C ARG A 257 -21.78 5.81 10.89
N ARG A 258 -20.90 5.90 9.89
CA ARG A 258 -20.88 4.98 8.74
C ARG A 258 -20.66 3.54 9.19
N GLU A 259 -19.76 3.32 10.15
CA GLU A 259 -19.51 1.99 10.71
C GLU A 259 -20.70 1.49 11.56
N ILE A 260 -21.32 2.36 12.37
CA ILE A 260 -22.55 2.03 13.11
C ILE A 260 -23.63 1.58 12.11
N ALA A 261 -23.82 2.33 11.02
CA ALA A 261 -24.77 2.00 9.98
C ALA A 261 -24.44 0.65 9.32
N ARG A 262 -23.19 0.43 8.90
CA ARG A 262 -22.76 -0.84 8.30
C ARG A 262 -23.06 -2.04 9.20
N GLN A 263 -22.61 -2.00 10.46
CA GLN A 263 -22.82 -3.09 11.42
C GLN A 263 -24.31 -3.28 11.75
N SER A 264 -25.05 -2.19 11.93
CA SER A 264 -26.49 -2.25 12.20
C SER A 264 -27.25 -2.89 11.04
N LEU A 265 -26.89 -2.54 9.80
CA LEU A 265 -27.51 -3.11 8.60
C LEU A 265 -27.19 -4.61 8.46
N GLU A 266 -25.95 -5.02 8.73
CA GLU A 266 -25.57 -6.44 8.76
C GLU A 266 -26.35 -7.24 9.80
N LEU A 267 -26.52 -6.69 11.01
CA LEU A 267 -27.31 -7.32 12.07
C LEU A 267 -28.79 -7.43 11.70
N LEU A 268 -29.37 -6.37 11.14
CA LEU A 268 -30.76 -6.35 10.67
C LEU A 268 -31.00 -7.34 9.53
N VAL A 269 -30.05 -7.48 8.60
CA VAL A 269 -30.11 -8.45 7.50
C VAL A 269 -30.03 -9.88 8.03
N ARG A 270 -29.15 -10.15 9.00
CA ARG A 270 -29.03 -11.47 9.65
C ARG A 270 -30.27 -11.85 10.45
N ASP A 271 -30.87 -10.89 11.16
CA ASP A 271 -32.12 -11.08 11.94
C ASP A 271 -33.35 -11.20 11.02
N GLY A 272 -33.30 -10.60 9.82
CA GLY A 272 -34.36 -10.63 8.82
C GLY A 272 -35.61 -9.80 9.18
N ARG A 273 -35.59 -9.11 10.33
CA ARG A 273 -36.66 -8.25 10.86
C ARG A 273 -36.28 -6.79 10.72
N ILE A 274 -36.85 -6.13 9.71
CA ILE A 274 -36.54 -4.75 9.39
C ILE A 274 -37.82 -3.91 9.52
N HIS A 275 -37.97 -3.23 10.66
CA HIS A 275 -39.05 -2.27 10.92
C HIS A 275 -38.54 -1.15 11.84
N PRO A 276 -39.18 0.04 11.85
CA PRO A 276 -38.62 1.24 12.50
C PRO A 276 -38.16 1.05 13.95
N ALA A 277 -39.02 0.48 14.82
CA ALA A 277 -38.65 0.26 16.22
C ALA A 277 -37.43 -0.67 16.41
N ARG A 278 -37.27 -1.68 15.55
CA ARG A 278 -36.13 -2.60 15.61
C ARG A 278 -34.86 -1.94 15.07
N ILE A 279 -35.00 -1.11 14.04
CA ILE A 279 -33.89 -0.34 13.49
C ILE A 279 -33.32 0.59 14.58
N GLU A 280 -34.18 1.34 15.25
CA GLU A 280 -33.76 2.23 16.36
C GLU A 280 -33.05 1.46 17.48
N GLU A 281 -33.63 0.33 17.92
CA GLU A 281 -33.05 -0.54 18.95
C GLU A 281 -31.66 -1.06 18.55
N VAL A 282 -31.52 -1.60 17.34
CA VAL A 282 -30.26 -2.16 16.84
C VAL A 282 -29.21 -1.08 16.66
N VAL A 283 -29.58 0.08 16.11
CA VAL A 283 -28.66 1.21 15.92
C VAL A 283 -28.16 1.74 17.26
N GLN A 284 -29.05 1.90 18.25
CA GLN A 284 -28.65 2.35 19.59
C GLN A 284 -27.68 1.35 20.25
N LYS A 285 -28.03 0.05 20.24
CA LYS A 285 -27.20 -1.00 20.82
C LYS A 285 -25.83 -1.09 20.14
N THR A 286 -25.81 -1.09 18.80
CA THR A 286 -24.56 -1.11 18.02
C THR A 286 -23.71 0.13 18.31
N GLY A 287 -24.33 1.30 18.50
CA GLY A 287 -23.63 2.53 18.87
C GLY A 287 -23.05 2.52 20.30
N GLU A 288 -23.67 1.82 21.25
CA GLU A 288 -23.11 1.59 22.59
C GLU A 288 -21.91 0.65 22.53
N GLU A 289 -22.05 -0.51 21.88
CA GLU A 289 -20.98 -1.49 21.69
C GLU A 289 -19.78 -0.91 20.94
N LEU A 290 -20.03 -0.12 19.88
CA LEU A 290 -18.95 0.51 19.12
C LEU A 290 -18.21 1.57 19.95
N ARG A 291 -18.88 2.33 20.82
CA ARG A 291 -18.24 3.32 21.68
C ARG A 291 -17.29 2.68 22.69
N GLU A 292 -17.69 1.56 23.28
CA GLU A 292 -16.82 0.77 24.17
C GLU A 292 -15.61 0.25 23.39
N ARG A 293 -15.85 -0.35 22.22
CA ARG A 293 -14.77 -0.86 21.35
C ARG A 293 -13.80 0.22 20.90
N ILE A 294 -14.29 1.41 20.55
CA ILE A 294 -13.45 2.58 20.21
C ILE A 294 -12.52 2.92 21.37
N ARG A 295 -13.05 2.98 22.59
CA ARG A 295 -12.26 3.28 23.78
C ARG A 295 -11.20 2.21 24.02
N GLU A 296 -11.56 0.93 23.95
CA GLU A 296 -10.63 -0.20 24.11
C GLU A 296 -9.52 -0.17 23.05
N MET A 297 -9.84 0.11 21.78
CA MET A 297 -8.84 0.23 20.72
C MET A 297 -7.88 1.40 20.98
N GLY A 298 -8.39 2.53 21.46
CA GLY A 298 -7.54 3.68 21.82
C GLY A 298 -6.61 3.39 22.98
N GLU A 299 -7.08 2.67 24.00
CA GLU A 299 -6.26 2.21 25.13
C GLU A 299 -5.18 1.23 24.67
N GLN A 300 -5.57 0.22 23.89
CA GLN A 300 -4.67 -0.78 23.35
C GLN A 300 -3.59 -0.15 22.45
N ALA A 301 -3.95 0.78 21.58
CA ALA A 301 -2.98 1.46 20.72
C ALA A 301 -1.99 2.31 21.53
N CYS A 302 -2.44 3.01 22.59
CA CYS A 302 -1.54 3.71 23.51
C CYS A 302 -0.56 2.74 24.20
N LEU A 303 -1.05 1.57 24.62
CA LEU A 303 -0.26 0.54 25.28
C LEU A 303 0.81 -0.05 24.34
N GLU A 304 0.44 -0.37 23.09
CA GLU A 304 1.34 -0.90 22.05
C GLU A 304 2.48 0.08 21.73
N GLN A 305 2.18 1.38 21.72
CA GLN A 305 3.19 2.44 21.54
C GLN A 305 4.04 2.70 22.81
N GLY A 306 3.74 2.03 23.91
CA GLY A 306 4.45 2.16 25.19
C GLY A 306 4.20 3.51 25.89
N LEU A 307 3.06 4.16 25.61
CA LEU A 307 2.70 5.45 26.19
C LEU A 307 2.06 5.24 27.57
N LYS A 308 2.82 5.56 28.63
CA LYS A 308 2.33 5.47 30.02
C LYS A 308 1.72 6.79 30.48
N GLY A 309 0.67 6.72 31.29
CA GLY A 309 0.04 7.90 31.89
C GLY A 309 -0.66 8.81 30.87
N VAL A 310 -1.21 8.23 29.79
CA VAL A 310 -2.16 8.94 28.92
C VAL A 310 -3.49 9.01 29.67
N ASN A 311 -4.14 10.17 29.63
CA ASN A 311 -5.45 10.35 30.27
C ASN A 311 -6.49 9.44 29.58
N PRO A 312 -7.27 8.63 30.33
CA PRO A 312 -8.28 7.75 29.74
C PRO A 312 -9.32 8.46 28.87
N GLU A 313 -9.58 9.75 29.12
CA GLU A 313 -10.49 10.57 28.32
C GLU A 313 -9.95 10.87 26.90
N LEU A 314 -8.66 10.62 26.64
CA LEU A 314 -8.07 10.73 25.31
C LEU A 314 -8.28 9.45 24.46
N PHE A 315 -8.52 8.29 25.09
CA PHE A 315 -8.68 7.01 24.39
C PHE A 315 -9.80 7.02 23.35
N PRO A 316 -10.99 7.61 23.59
CA PRO A 316 -12.02 7.70 22.58
C PRO A 316 -11.58 8.44 21.31
N TYR A 317 -10.78 9.50 21.44
CA TYR A 317 -10.28 10.26 20.29
C TYR A 317 -9.25 9.46 19.51
N VAL A 318 -8.30 8.81 20.19
CA VAL A 318 -7.33 7.92 19.56
C VAL A 318 -8.02 6.77 18.84
N GLY A 319 -8.98 6.12 19.48
CA GLY A 319 -9.72 4.99 18.90
C GLY A 319 -10.53 5.38 17.67
N ARG A 320 -11.10 6.59 17.63
CA ARG A 320 -11.81 7.10 16.43
C ARG A 320 -10.91 7.19 15.20
N LEU A 321 -9.60 7.37 15.36
CA LEU A 321 -8.65 7.38 14.24
C LEU A 321 -8.65 6.04 13.49
N HIS A 322 -9.05 4.93 14.13
CA HIS A 322 -9.16 3.62 13.48
C HIS A 322 -10.22 3.60 12.38
N TYR A 323 -11.27 4.39 12.49
CA TYR A 323 -12.33 4.45 11.48
C TYR A 323 -12.08 5.54 10.45
N ARG A 324 -11.07 6.38 10.66
CA ARG A 324 -10.73 7.48 9.75
C ARG A 324 -9.71 7.02 8.72
N THR A 325 -9.92 7.52 7.51
CA THR A 325 -8.96 7.41 6.42
C THR A 325 -8.57 8.79 5.92
N SER A 326 -7.27 9.03 5.68
CA SER A 326 -6.73 10.24 5.07
C SER A 326 -5.85 9.81 3.91
N TYR A 327 -6.12 10.30 2.71
CA TYR A 327 -5.44 9.90 1.47
C TYR A 327 -5.38 8.37 1.25
N GLY A 328 -6.42 7.63 1.69
CA GLY A 328 -6.50 6.17 1.53
C GLY A 328 -5.76 5.36 2.61
N GLN A 329 -5.17 6.02 3.61
CA GLN A 329 -4.52 5.37 4.76
C GLN A 329 -5.35 5.51 6.04
N ASN A 330 -5.40 4.44 6.83
CA ASN A 330 -6.01 4.44 8.16
C ASN A 330 -5.22 5.34 9.12
N LEU A 331 -5.87 6.32 9.78
CA LEU A 331 -5.16 7.31 10.60
C LEU A 331 -4.52 6.72 11.85
N LEU A 332 -5.12 5.69 12.47
CA LEU A 332 -4.52 5.07 13.65
C LEU A 332 -3.23 4.32 13.30
N LYS A 333 -3.23 3.64 12.15
CA LYS A 333 -2.02 2.99 11.61
C LYS A 333 -0.96 4.03 11.23
N HIS A 334 -1.35 5.09 10.53
CA HIS A 334 -0.47 6.23 10.20
C HIS A 334 0.16 6.82 11.46
N SER A 335 -0.63 7.14 12.47
CA SER A 335 -0.14 7.72 13.73
C SER A 335 0.83 6.78 14.46
N SER A 336 0.58 5.46 14.39
CA SER A 336 1.48 4.43 14.93
C SER A 336 2.80 4.35 14.16
N GLU A 337 2.77 4.50 12.83
CA GLU A 337 3.97 4.58 11.99
C GLU A 337 4.79 5.84 12.31
N VAL A 338 4.14 7.00 12.33
CA VAL A 338 4.77 8.29 12.64
C VAL A 338 5.44 8.22 14.01
N ALA A 339 4.79 7.62 15.00
CA ALA A 339 5.39 7.38 16.31
C ALA A 339 6.67 6.54 16.19
N ALA A 340 6.62 5.39 15.51
CA ALA A 340 7.77 4.51 15.35
C ALA A 340 8.95 5.21 14.66
N VAL A 341 8.70 5.90 13.55
CA VAL A 341 9.70 6.65 12.78
C VAL A 341 10.29 7.78 13.63
N ALA A 342 9.44 8.56 14.32
CA ALA A 342 9.88 9.63 15.22
C ALA A 342 10.77 9.11 16.34
N GLY A 343 10.43 7.93 16.91
CA GLY A 343 11.24 7.27 17.94
C GLY A 343 12.63 6.86 17.43
N VAL A 344 12.74 6.38 16.18
CA VAL A 344 14.04 6.04 15.59
C VAL A 344 14.85 7.30 15.33
N ILE A 345 14.26 8.33 14.72
CA ILE A 345 14.95 9.59 14.45
C ILE A 345 15.47 10.21 15.75
N ALA A 346 14.65 10.27 16.80
CA ALA A 346 15.06 10.81 18.09
C ALA A 346 16.22 10.01 18.71
N SER A 347 16.19 8.68 18.59
CA SER A 347 17.28 7.82 19.10
C SER A 347 18.61 8.13 18.41
N GLU A 348 18.61 8.27 17.08
CA GLU A 348 19.82 8.58 16.31
C GLU A 348 20.34 10.00 16.57
N LEU A 349 19.45 10.93 16.95
CA LEU A 349 19.80 12.30 17.34
C LEU A 349 20.18 12.44 18.83
N GLY A 350 20.14 11.36 19.62
CA GLY A 350 20.45 11.38 21.06
C GLY A 350 19.37 12.03 21.94
N LEU A 351 18.12 12.13 21.45
CA LEU A 351 16.95 12.65 22.17
C LEU A 351 16.12 11.50 22.76
N ASP A 352 15.12 11.80 23.61
CA ASP A 352 14.28 10.77 24.23
C ASP A 352 13.30 10.17 23.21
N PRO A 353 13.45 8.89 22.82
CA PRO A 353 12.58 8.27 21.85
C PRO A 353 11.15 8.05 22.36
N LYS A 354 10.92 8.00 23.67
CA LYS A 354 9.57 7.87 24.24
C LYS A 354 8.77 9.14 24.05
N LEU A 355 9.39 10.29 24.30
CA LEU A 355 8.76 11.59 24.07
C LEU A 355 8.47 11.80 22.57
N ALA A 356 9.41 11.45 21.70
CA ALA A 356 9.20 11.52 20.24
C ALA A 356 8.06 10.61 19.75
N ARG A 357 7.97 9.36 20.26
CA ARG A 357 6.84 8.46 19.98
C ARG A 357 5.50 9.08 20.42
N ARG A 358 5.47 9.70 21.60
CA ARG A 358 4.26 10.35 22.12
C ARG A 358 3.81 11.53 21.25
N CYS A 359 4.75 12.37 20.82
CA CYS A 359 4.48 13.46 19.89
C CYS A 359 3.97 12.93 18.53
N GLY A 360 4.67 11.95 17.96
CA GLY A 360 4.31 11.34 16.68
C GLY A 360 2.96 10.63 16.71
N PHE A 361 2.63 9.92 17.79
CA PHE A 361 1.36 9.21 17.91
C PHE A 361 0.15 10.14 18.03
N LEU A 362 0.32 11.30 18.67
CA LEU A 362 -0.78 12.23 18.94
C LEU A 362 -0.90 13.36 17.90
N HIS A 363 0.01 13.47 16.93
CA HIS A 363 0.07 14.61 15.99
C HIS A 363 -1.26 14.87 15.28
N ASP A 364 -1.96 13.80 14.90
CA ASP A 364 -3.21 13.85 14.13
C ASP A 364 -4.48 13.60 14.97
N VAL A 365 -4.38 13.53 16.31
CA VAL A 365 -5.54 13.25 17.19
C VAL A 365 -6.66 14.29 17.04
N GLY A 366 -6.33 15.51 16.61
CA GLY A 366 -7.32 16.55 16.32
C GLY A 366 -8.28 16.19 15.20
N LYS A 367 -7.87 15.31 14.26
CA LYS A 367 -8.77 14.77 13.22
C LYS A 367 -9.85 13.88 13.81
N ALA A 368 -9.84 13.50 15.07
CA ALA A 368 -10.90 12.69 15.69
C ALA A 368 -12.02 13.54 16.34
N ALA A 369 -11.83 14.86 16.43
CA ALA A 369 -12.71 15.79 17.14
C ALA A 369 -13.54 16.66 16.19
N ASP A 370 -13.98 16.08 15.07
CA ASP A 370 -14.84 16.77 14.11
C ASP A 370 -16.15 17.23 14.76
N HIS A 371 -16.58 18.43 14.37
CA HIS A 371 -17.79 19.13 14.82
C HIS A 371 -17.83 19.62 16.27
N GLU A 372 -16.84 19.30 17.12
CA GLU A 372 -16.76 19.86 18.48
C GLU A 372 -15.96 21.18 18.54
N PHE A 373 -15.02 21.37 17.61
CA PHE A 373 -14.13 22.52 17.58
C PHE A 373 -13.90 23.04 16.16
N GLU A 374 -13.97 24.35 15.97
CA GLU A 374 -13.56 25.00 14.71
C GLU A 374 -12.04 25.26 14.70
N GLY A 375 -11.39 24.97 13.56
CA GLY A 375 -9.99 25.29 13.30
C GLY A 375 -9.20 24.14 12.63
N PRO A 376 -7.91 24.36 12.33
CA PRO A 376 -7.01 23.32 11.83
C PRO A 376 -6.86 22.16 12.80
N HIS A 377 -6.71 20.93 12.29
CA HIS A 377 -6.63 19.73 13.14
C HIS A 377 -5.43 19.76 14.09
N ALA A 378 -4.30 20.34 13.69
CA ALA A 378 -3.13 20.50 14.55
C ALA A 378 -3.45 21.35 15.80
N VAL A 379 -4.18 22.46 15.61
CA VAL A 379 -4.59 23.37 16.71
C VAL A 379 -5.61 22.68 17.62
N ILE A 380 -6.57 21.95 17.06
CA ILE A 380 -7.56 21.18 17.82
C ILE A 380 -6.86 20.07 18.63
N GLY A 381 -5.96 19.33 18.00
CA GLY A 381 -5.16 18.28 18.64
C GLY A 381 -4.33 18.82 19.80
N ALA A 382 -3.67 19.96 19.62
CA ALA A 382 -2.92 20.63 20.68
C ALA A 382 -3.82 21.05 21.85
N ARG A 383 -5.02 21.55 21.57
CA ARG A 383 -6.01 21.92 22.59
C ARG A 383 -6.48 20.69 23.38
N LEU A 384 -6.75 19.57 22.70
CA LEU A 384 -7.13 18.30 23.34
C LEU A 384 -6.00 17.78 24.24
N CYS A 385 -4.77 17.71 23.71
CA CYS A 385 -3.60 17.29 24.47
C CYS A 385 -3.42 18.16 25.73
N LYS A 386 -3.54 19.48 25.59
CA LYS A 386 -3.46 20.42 26.72
C LYS A 386 -4.59 20.22 27.74
N LYS A 387 -5.82 20.03 27.27
CA LYS A 387 -7.00 19.79 28.13
C LYS A 387 -6.83 18.53 28.97
N PHE A 388 -6.21 17.49 28.42
CA PHE A 388 -6.06 16.19 29.07
C PHE A 388 -4.74 16.01 29.81
N GLY A 389 -3.91 17.06 29.91
CA GLY A 389 -2.73 17.09 30.78
C GLY A 389 -1.43 16.58 30.12
N GLU A 390 -1.33 16.62 28.79
CA GLU A 390 -0.09 16.32 28.09
C GLU A 390 0.99 17.39 28.31
N ASP A 391 2.26 16.98 28.20
CA ASP A 391 3.41 17.88 28.36
C ASP A 391 3.42 19.00 27.31
N ALA A 392 3.93 20.18 27.67
CA ALA A 392 4.01 21.34 26.79
C ALA A 392 4.76 21.04 25.47
N THR A 393 5.75 20.14 25.52
CA THR A 393 6.50 19.69 24.34
C THR A 393 5.63 18.88 23.38
N VAL A 394 4.78 17.99 23.92
CA VAL A 394 3.82 17.20 23.14
C VAL A 394 2.77 18.13 22.53
N VAL A 395 2.23 19.05 23.33
CA VAL A 395 1.26 20.04 22.88
C VAL A 395 1.82 20.90 21.75
N ASN A 396 3.07 21.36 21.84
CA ASN A 396 3.72 22.13 20.78
C ASN A 396 3.98 21.28 19.54
N ALA A 397 4.48 20.04 19.69
CA ALA A 397 4.73 19.17 18.54
C ALA A 397 3.43 18.87 17.76
N VAL A 398 2.33 18.60 18.47
CA VAL A 398 1.00 18.40 17.86
C VAL A 398 0.49 19.70 17.22
N GLY A 399 0.70 20.86 17.84
CA GLY A 399 0.22 22.14 17.30
C GLY A 399 1.04 22.73 16.15
N ALA A 400 2.32 22.41 16.07
CA ALA A 400 3.27 23.07 15.17
C ALA A 400 3.85 22.15 14.08
N HIS A 401 3.44 20.87 13.98
CA HIS A 401 3.96 19.96 12.95
C HIS A 401 3.60 20.39 11.51
N HIS A 402 2.54 21.17 11.32
CA HIS A 402 2.20 21.82 10.04
C HIS A 402 2.63 23.30 9.96
N GLN A 403 3.44 23.78 10.90
CA GLN A 403 3.90 25.17 11.00
C GLN A 403 2.78 26.21 11.27
N ASP A 404 1.61 25.76 11.75
CA ASP A 404 0.50 26.63 12.17
C ASP A 404 0.85 27.47 13.42
N VAL A 405 1.82 26.99 14.21
CA VAL A 405 2.33 27.62 15.43
C VAL A 405 3.85 27.56 15.41
N GLU A 406 4.52 28.48 16.11
CA GLU A 406 5.98 28.47 16.24
C GLU A 406 6.48 27.17 16.88
N ALA A 407 7.44 26.52 16.21
CA ALA A 407 8.08 25.31 16.69
C ALA A 407 9.05 25.66 17.83
N ALA A 408 8.76 25.18 19.05
CA ALA A 408 9.55 25.47 20.24
C ALA A 408 10.51 24.34 20.62
N SER A 409 10.47 23.21 19.90
CA SER A 409 11.17 21.99 20.31
C SER A 409 11.69 21.17 19.11
N PRO A 410 12.84 20.48 19.23
CA PRO A 410 13.30 19.55 18.20
C PRO A 410 12.29 18.44 17.91
N TYR A 411 11.46 18.05 18.88
CA TYR A 411 10.42 17.03 18.68
C TYR A 411 9.36 17.45 17.67
N THR A 412 9.11 18.75 17.48
CA THR A 412 8.20 19.27 16.45
C THR A 412 8.73 18.97 15.06
N TYR A 413 10.02 19.25 14.81
CA TYR A 413 10.66 18.95 13.53
C TYR A 413 10.76 17.44 13.28
N ILE A 414 11.02 16.65 14.31
CA ILE A 414 11.03 15.18 14.22
C ILE A 414 9.64 14.65 13.86
N THR A 415 8.58 15.18 14.49
CA THR A 415 7.20 14.79 14.21
C THR A 415 6.81 15.14 12.78
N ALA A 416 7.12 16.35 12.31
CA ALA A 416 6.86 16.77 10.93
C ALA A 416 7.64 15.93 9.90
N ALA A 417 8.91 15.60 10.20
CA ALA A 417 9.72 14.73 9.34
C ALA A 417 9.16 13.30 9.28
N ALA A 418 8.75 12.75 10.42
CA ALA A 418 8.17 11.42 10.50
C ALA A 418 6.81 11.33 9.77
N ASP A 419 5.97 12.35 9.91
CA ASP A 419 4.70 12.47 9.17
C ASP A 419 4.93 12.52 7.66
N ALA A 420 5.85 13.39 7.20
CA ALA A 420 6.20 13.47 5.79
C ALA A 420 6.75 12.15 5.23
N VAL A 421 7.57 11.43 6.00
CA VAL A 421 8.10 10.10 5.63
C VAL A 421 6.98 9.08 5.50
N SER A 422 6.05 9.03 6.45
CA SER A 422 4.89 8.14 6.42
C SER A 422 3.99 8.43 5.21
N ALA A 423 3.73 9.72 4.93
CA ALA A 423 2.84 10.17 3.86
C ALA A 423 3.42 10.05 2.43
N SER A 424 4.75 9.99 2.27
CA SER A 424 5.43 10.04 0.97
C SER A 424 5.84 8.68 0.39
N ARG A 425 5.47 7.55 1.03
CA ARG A 425 5.85 6.21 0.55
C ARG A 425 5.09 5.83 -0.74
N PRO A 426 5.74 5.27 -1.77
CA PRO A 426 5.06 4.76 -2.96
C PRO A 426 3.98 3.74 -2.60
N GLY A 427 2.73 3.98 -3.03
CA GLY A 427 1.56 3.17 -2.67
C GLY A 427 0.72 3.72 -1.51
N ALA A 428 1.22 4.69 -0.73
CA ALA A 428 0.45 5.45 0.27
C ALA A 428 -0.57 6.40 -0.37
N ARG A 429 -0.23 6.91 -1.56
CA ARG A 429 -1.10 7.68 -2.43
C ARG A 429 -1.29 6.88 -3.72
N ARG A 430 -2.44 6.22 -3.86
CA ARG A 430 -2.99 6.08 -5.21
C ARG A 430 -3.57 7.44 -5.55
N GLU A 431 -3.15 8.01 -6.67
CA GLU A 431 -3.95 9.02 -7.35
C GLU A 431 -5.39 8.47 -7.40
N SER A 432 -6.37 9.26 -6.94
CA SER A 432 -7.76 8.83 -7.00
C SER A 432 -8.07 8.48 -8.45
N VAL A 433 -8.81 7.40 -8.67
CA VAL A 433 -9.30 7.04 -10.00
C VAL A 433 -9.96 8.26 -10.65
N ASP A 434 -10.63 9.08 -9.84
CA ASP A 434 -11.20 10.37 -10.24
C ASP A 434 -10.17 11.35 -10.81
N SER A 435 -9.03 11.60 -10.13
CA SER A 435 -7.98 12.48 -10.66
C SER A 435 -7.33 11.93 -11.94
N TYR A 436 -7.31 10.61 -12.10
CA TYR A 436 -6.82 9.95 -13.30
C TYR A 436 -7.84 10.06 -14.44
N VAL A 437 -9.14 9.94 -14.14
CA VAL A 437 -10.23 10.17 -15.10
C VAL A 437 -10.27 11.64 -15.52
N GLU A 438 -10.27 12.58 -14.58
CA GLU A 438 -10.21 14.03 -14.85
C GLU A 438 -8.98 14.39 -15.70
N ARG A 439 -7.84 13.72 -15.47
CA ARG A 439 -6.63 13.93 -16.27
C ARG A 439 -6.77 13.40 -17.69
N LEU A 440 -7.38 12.22 -17.88
CA LEU A 440 -7.65 11.69 -19.22
C LEU A 440 -8.67 12.58 -19.94
N GLU A 441 -9.72 13.02 -19.25
CA GLU A 441 -10.70 13.96 -19.78
C GLU A 441 -10.05 15.29 -20.15
N HIS A 442 -9.12 15.81 -19.35
CA HIS A 442 -8.40 17.03 -19.66
C HIS A 442 -7.48 16.88 -20.88
N LEU A 443 -6.80 15.73 -21.02
CA LEU A 443 -6.03 15.39 -22.22
C LEU A 443 -6.92 15.35 -23.48
N GLU A 444 -8.12 14.78 -23.35
CA GLU A 444 -9.10 14.73 -24.43
C GLU A 444 -9.65 16.12 -24.77
N GLN A 445 -9.98 16.93 -23.77
CA GLN A 445 -10.47 18.31 -23.96
C GLN A 445 -9.44 19.21 -24.65
N ILE A 446 -8.16 19.10 -24.28
CA ILE A 446 -7.09 19.87 -24.93
C ILE A 446 -7.03 19.51 -26.42
N ALA A 447 -7.07 18.22 -26.76
CA ALA A 447 -7.05 17.77 -28.15
C ALA A 447 -8.32 18.18 -28.91
N GLU A 448 -9.50 18.13 -28.28
CA GLU A 448 -10.78 18.55 -28.88
C GLU A 448 -10.92 20.05 -29.06
N SER A 449 -10.10 20.86 -28.38
CA SER A 449 -10.11 22.32 -28.52
C SER A 449 -9.56 22.84 -29.84
N PHE A 450 -8.90 22.00 -30.64
CA PHE A 450 -8.32 22.38 -31.94
C PHE A 450 -9.33 22.28 -33.08
N ASP A 451 -9.30 23.25 -33.99
CA ASP A 451 -10.24 23.29 -35.13
C ASP A 451 -10.00 22.11 -36.09
N GLY A 452 -11.09 21.48 -36.54
CA GLY A 452 -11.06 20.30 -37.39
C GLY A 452 -10.97 18.95 -36.66
N VAL A 453 -10.83 18.93 -35.33
CA VAL A 453 -10.93 17.72 -34.50
C VAL A 453 -12.41 17.38 -34.26
N GLU A 454 -12.80 16.12 -34.53
CA GLU A 454 -14.15 15.64 -34.28
C GLU A 454 -14.28 14.97 -32.91
N LYS A 455 -13.27 14.18 -32.53
CA LYS A 455 -13.19 13.46 -31.24
C LYS A 455 -11.75 13.16 -30.90
N SER A 456 -11.45 13.01 -29.61
CA SER A 456 -10.18 12.44 -29.18
C SER A 456 -10.37 11.31 -28.17
N TYR A 457 -9.34 10.46 -28.03
CA TYR A 457 -9.33 9.36 -27.06
C TYR A 457 -7.95 9.23 -26.43
N ALA A 458 -7.87 9.31 -25.11
CA ALA A 458 -6.66 9.01 -24.36
C ALA A 458 -6.60 7.50 -24.06
N ILE A 459 -5.63 6.80 -24.66
CA ILE A 459 -5.46 5.34 -24.62
C ILE A 459 -4.13 5.00 -23.90
N GLN A 460 -3.96 3.74 -23.50
CA GLN A 460 -2.76 3.23 -22.83
C GLN A 460 -2.41 4.01 -21.55
N ALA A 461 -3.43 4.26 -20.73
CA ALA A 461 -3.31 5.05 -19.52
C ALA A 461 -2.77 6.48 -19.72
N GLY A 462 -3.19 7.13 -20.80
CA GLY A 462 -2.79 8.50 -21.13
C GLY A 462 -1.41 8.59 -21.79
N ARG A 463 -0.79 7.46 -22.17
CA ARG A 463 0.48 7.43 -22.92
C ARG A 463 0.31 7.55 -24.43
N GLU A 464 -0.92 7.46 -24.92
CA GLU A 464 -1.24 7.69 -26.33
C GLU A 464 -2.55 8.47 -26.44
N VAL A 465 -2.57 9.57 -27.19
CA VAL A 465 -3.80 10.33 -27.49
C VAL A 465 -4.09 10.18 -28.97
N ARG A 466 -5.27 9.65 -29.29
CA ARG A 466 -5.75 9.48 -30.67
C ARG A 466 -6.73 10.59 -31.01
N VAL A 467 -6.41 11.39 -32.00
CA VAL A 467 -7.21 12.54 -32.42
C VAL A 467 -7.85 12.23 -33.77
N LEU A 468 -9.17 12.16 -33.84
CA LEU A 468 -9.90 11.93 -35.08
C LEU A 468 -10.24 13.29 -35.69
N VAL A 469 -9.84 13.49 -36.94
CA VAL A 469 -10.06 14.75 -37.66
C VAL A 469 -11.01 14.58 -38.83
N ASN A 470 -11.75 15.64 -39.12
CA ASN A 470 -12.66 15.66 -40.27
C ASN A 470 -11.86 15.73 -41.58
N HIS A 471 -11.99 14.69 -42.41
CA HIS A 471 -11.26 14.58 -43.67
C HIS A 471 -11.58 15.66 -44.72
N THR A 472 -12.70 16.38 -44.57
CA THR A 472 -13.09 17.49 -45.47
C THR A 472 -12.52 18.84 -45.04
N LYS A 473 -12.18 19.00 -43.75
CA LYS A 473 -11.67 20.26 -43.19
C LYS A 473 -10.16 20.26 -43.00
N VAL A 474 -9.56 19.09 -42.76
CA VAL A 474 -8.13 18.95 -42.48
C VAL A 474 -7.46 18.16 -43.60
N SER A 475 -6.42 18.72 -44.21
CA SER A 475 -5.58 18.05 -45.20
C SER A 475 -4.53 17.14 -44.55
N ASP A 476 -3.87 16.28 -45.34
CA ASP A 476 -2.84 15.38 -44.79
C ASP A 476 -1.62 16.15 -44.22
N ALA A 477 -1.31 17.31 -44.81
CA ALA A 477 -0.23 18.19 -44.31
C ALA A 477 -0.64 18.88 -43.00
N GLU A 478 -1.89 19.34 -42.89
CA GLU A 478 -2.43 19.96 -41.67
C GLU A 478 -2.58 18.94 -40.53
N ALA A 479 -2.90 17.67 -40.84
CA ALA A 479 -2.97 16.61 -39.84
C ALA A 479 -1.61 16.33 -39.17
N ALA A 480 -0.52 16.42 -39.93
CA ALA A 480 0.83 16.28 -39.38
C ALA A 480 1.21 17.46 -38.46
N LEU A 481 0.86 18.69 -38.86
CA LEU A 481 1.07 19.89 -38.04
C LEU A 481 0.24 19.86 -36.76
N LEU A 482 -1.02 19.43 -36.86
CA LEU A 482 -1.93 19.30 -35.72
C LEU A 482 -1.39 18.35 -34.65
N ALA A 483 -0.75 17.25 -35.05
CA ALA A 483 -0.13 16.31 -34.10
C ALA A 483 0.98 16.99 -33.27
N GLU A 484 1.77 17.86 -33.89
CA GLU A 484 2.85 18.61 -33.24
C GLU A 484 2.32 19.74 -32.35
N GLU A 485 1.25 20.41 -32.77
CA GLU A 485 0.60 21.48 -31.99
C GLU A 485 -0.10 20.93 -30.74
N VAL A 486 -0.84 19.83 -30.87
CA VAL A 486 -1.47 19.14 -29.73
C VAL A 486 -0.40 18.66 -28.75
N SER A 487 0.71 18.09 -29.24
CA SER A 487 1.81 17.65 -28.39
C SER A 487 2.41 18.81 -27.57
N ARG A 488 2.67 19.95 -28.21
CA ARG A 488 3.23 21.14 -27.52
C ARG A 488 2.28 21.72 -26.49
N ARG A 489 0.97 21.72 -26.77
CA ARG A 489 -0.03 22.26 -25.86
C ARG A 489 -0.20 21.39 -24.62
N ILE A 490 -0.22 20.06 -24.80
CA ILE A 490 -0.24 19.11 -23.69
C ILE A 490 1.02 19.26 -22.83
N GLU A 491 2.20 19.43 -23.43
CA GLU A 491 3.46 19.64 -22.69
C GLU A 491 3.46 20.95 -21.87
N ALA A 492 2.77 22.00 -22.35
CA ALA A 492 2.67 23.27 -21.67
C ALA A 492 1.62 23.31 -20.54
N GLU A 493 0.51 22.59 -20.70
CA GLU A 493 -0.66 22.66 -19.80
C GLU A 493 -0.71 21.50 -18.78
N LEU A 494 0.00 20.39 -19.01
CA LEU A 494 -0.03 19.20 -18.17
C LEU A 494 1.38 18.68 -17.84
N GLU A 495 1.69 18.57 -16.55
CA GLU A 495 2.88 17.85 -16.08
C GLU A 495 2.64 16.33 -16.15
N TYR A 496 3.32 15.63 -17.07
CA TYR A 496 3.18 14.18 -17.22
C TYR A 496 4.51 13.44 -17.08
N PRO A 497 4.62 12.41 -16.22
CA PRO A 497 5.84 11.61 -16.08
C PRO A 497 5.96 10.61 -17.24
N GLY A 498 6.60 11.03 -18.33
CA GLY A 498 6.93 10.17 -19.48
C GLY A 498 6.61 10.83 -20.81
N GLN A 499 6.68 10.03 -21.89
CA GLN A 499 6.33 10.48 -23.23
C GLN A 499 4.89 10.10 -23.56
N ILE A 500 4.12 11.05 -24.10
CA ILE A 500 2.78 10.84 -24.63
C ILE A 500 2.88 10.82 -26.16
N ARG A 501 2.35 9.77 -26.79
CA ARG A 501 2.30 9.65 -28.25
C ARG A 501 1.02 10.27 -28.79
N ILE A 502 1.11 11.32 -29.60
CA ILE A 502 -0.05 11.89 -30.29
C ILE A 502 -0.20 11.24 -31.66
N MET A 503 -1.38 10.69 -31.95
CA MET A 503 -1.70 10.10 -33.25
C MET A 503 -2.95 10.74 -33.83
N VAL A 504 -2.78 11.47 -34.93
CA VAL A 504 -3.90 12.05 -35.67
C VAL A 504 -4.37 11.06 -36.74
N ILE A 505 -5.66 10.75 -36.74
CA ILE A 505 -6.30 9.82 -37.67
C ILE A 505 -7.27 10.59 -38.54
N ARG A 506 -7.01 10.60 -39.85
CA ARG A 506 -7.92 11.11 -40.86
C ARG A 506 -8.59 9.92 -41.57
N GLU A 507 -9.90 9.79 -41.44
CA GLU A 507 -10.66 8.66 -41.99
C GLU A 507 -11.76 9.16 -42.94
N THR A 508 -11.90 8.53 -44.11
CA THR A 508 -13.06 8.73 -45.00
C THR A 508 -13.95 7.49 -44.93
N ARG A 509 -15.22 7.66 -44.54
CA ARG A 509 -16.19 6.55 -44.47
C ARG A 509 -17.20 6.62 -45.61
N ALA A 510 -17.17 5.63 -46.50
CA ALA A 510 -18.20 5.45 -47.53
C ALA A 510 -19.04 4.21 -47.19
N THR A 511 -20.36 4.37 -47.14
CA THR A 511 -21.30 3.27 -46.89
C THR A 511 -22.26 3.14 -48.06
N ALA A 512 -22.47 1.92 -48.55
CA ALA A 512 -23.44 1.61 -49.59
C ALA A 512 -24.28 0.43 -49.11
N VAL A 513 -25.60 0.55 -49.20
CA VAL A 513 -26.54 -0.53 -48.86
C VAL A 513 -27.04 -1.12 -50.17
N ALA A 514 -26.70 -2.38 -50.43
CA ALA A 514 -27.31 -3.14 -51.51
C ALA A 514 -28.73 -3.57 -51.07
N ARG A 515 -29.71 -3.46 -51.96
CA ARG A 515 -31.06 -4.00 -51.77
C ARG A 515 -31.24 -5.27 -52.57
#